data_AF-A0A258SMX0-F1
#
_entry.id   AF-A0A258SMX0-F1
#
_cell.length_a   1.000
_cell.length_b   1.000
_cell.length_c   1.000
_cell.angle_alpha   90.00
_cell.angle_beta   90.00
_cell.angle_gamma   90.00
#
_symmetry.space_group_name_H-M   'P 1'
#
loop_
_entity.id
_entity.type
_entity.pdbx_description
1 polymer ?
#
loop_
_entity_poly.entity_id
_entity_poly.type
_entity_poly.pdbx_seq_one_letter_code
_entity_poly.pdbx_strand_id
1 'polypeptide(L)'
;PINAEGGRLGIQSGSTPSIANLSGAYVICSEGISGKYAKQLDIALDDGSTSTGSLMATAGSPGGTSAATAVTSSGASQTINDASKYTVCMAF
;
A
#
# COMPACT_ATOMS: atom_id res chain seq x y z
N PRO A 1 2.00 -11.49 -12.73
CA PRO A 1 1.40 -10.44 -13.60
C PRO A 1 2.04 -9.09 -13.27
N ILE A 2 2.00 -8.12 -14.19
CA ILE A 2 2.47 -6.75 -13.96
C ILE A 2 1.32 -5.76 -14.18
N ASN A 3 1.33 -4.65 -13.44
CA ASN A 3 0.38 -3.55 -13.65
C ASN A 3 0.82 -2.64 -14.81
N ALA A 4 0.01 -1.63 -15.13
CA ALA A 4 0.29 -0.68 -16.21
C ALA A 4 1.55 0.18 -15.99
N GLU A 5 2.02 0.29 -14.73
CA GLU A 5 3.27 0.97 -14.37
C GLU A 5 4.49 0.03 -14.41
N GLY A 6 4.29 -1.25 -14.79
CA GLY A 6 5.34 -2.27 -14.85
C GLY A 6 5.70 -2.91 -13.50
N GLY A 7 5.02 -2.54 -12.41
CA GLY A 7 5.22 -3.12 -11.09
C GLY A 7 4.53 -4.48 -10.94
N ARG A 8 5.03 -5.35 -10.04
CA ARG A 8 4.42 -6.66 -9.81
C ARG A 8 3.06 -6.51 -9.13
N LEU A 9 2.13 -7.34 -9.55
CA LEU A 9 0.82 -7.49 -8.93
C LEU A 9 0.72 -8.89 -8.32
N GLY A 10 0.28 -8.98 -7.07
CA GLY A 10 0.18 -10.24 -6.34
C GLY A 10 -0.95 -10.26 -5.32
N ILE A 11 -1.32 -11.46 -4.89
CA ILE A 11 -2.30 -11.71 -3.82
C ILE A 11 -1.62 -12.56 -2.75
N GLN A 12 -1.88 -12.25 -1.49
CA GLN A 12 -1.36 -12.94 -0.31
C GLN A 12 -2.49 -13.23 0.68
N SER A 13 -2.26 -14.17 1.59
CA SER A 13 -3.16 -14.35 2.72
C SER A 13 -2.96 -13.22 3.73
N GLY A 14 -4.05 -12.70 4.29
CA GLY A 14 -3.97 -11.68 5.34
C GLY A 14 -3.53 -12.23 6.70
N SER A 15 -3.35 -13.55 6.85
CA SER A 15 -2.70 -14.13 8.05
C SER A 15 -1.22 -13.76 8.17
N THR A 16 -0.59 -13.32 7.07
CA THR A 16 0.79 -12.84 7.01
C THR A 16 0.81 -11.50 6.30
N PRO A 17 0.47 -10.40 7.00
CA PRO A 17 0.19 -9.14 6.33
C PRO A 17 1.46 -8.51 5.74
N SER A 18 1.35 -8.04 4.50
CA SER A 18 2.38 -7.29 3.78
C SER A 18 2.78 -5.98 4.47
N ILE A 19 1.81 -5.32 5.10
CA ILE A 19 1.95 -4.04 5.79
C ILE A 19 1.42 -4.22 7.21
N ALA A 20 2.14 -3.68 8.20
CA ALA A 20 1.74 -3.76 9.60
C ALA A 20 0.35 -3.14 9.80
N ASN A 21 -0.51 -3.82 10.57
CA ASN A 21 -1.90 -3.45 10.85
C ASN A 21 -2.86 -3.50 9.65
N LEU A 22 -2.42 -3.90 8.46
CA LEU A 22 -3.32 -4.20 7.35
C LEU A 22 -3.99 -5.55 7.58
N SER A 23 -5.32 -5.56 7.73
CA SER A 23 -6.09 -6.76 8.10
C SER A 23 -7.18 -7.09 7.07
N GLY A 24 -7.30 -8.37 6.73
CA GLY A 24 -8.33 -8.94 5.84
C GLY A 24 -8.07 -10.44 5.66
N ALA A 25 -8.95 -11.16 4.98
CA ALA A 25 -8.68 -12.56 4.63
C ALA A 25 -7.70 -12.66 3.46
N TYR A 26 -7.81 -11.73 2.51
CA TYR A 26 -6.97 -11.64 1.34
C TYR A 26 -6.39 -10.24 1.21
N VAL A 27 -5.14 -10.17 0.75
CA VAL A 27 -4.43 -8.91 0.50
C VAL A 27 -3.96 -8.90 -0.94
N ILE A 28 -4.37 -7.89 -1.70
CA ILE A 28 -3.85 -7.63 -3.05
C ILE A 28 -2.85 -6.49 -2.98
N CYS A 29 -1.64 -6.70 -3.51
CA CYS A 29 -0.58 -5.69 -3.53
C CYS A 29 -0.12 -5.41 -4.96
N SER A 30 0.09 -4.12 -5.25
CA SER A 30 0.52 -3.59 -6.54
C SER A 30 1.72 -2.67 -6.34
N GLU A 31 2.87 -3.05 -6.90
CA GLU A 31 4.12 -2.29 -6.78
C GLU A 31 4.21 -1.13 -7.79
N GLY A 32 5.13 -0.19 -7.56
CA GLY A 32 5.48 0.81 -8.57
C GLY A 32 4.46 1.93 -8.74
N ILE A 33 3.51 2.08 -7.81
CA ILE A 33 2.47 3.11 -7.86
C ILE A 33 3.05 4.45 -7.39
N SER A 34 2.88 5.50 -8.20
CA SER A 34 3.32 6.86 -7.81
C SER A 34 2.61 7.31 -6.54
N GLY A 35 3.29 8.03 -5.65
CA GLY A 35 2.69 8.52 -4.40
C GLY A 35 1.42 9.35 -4.63
N LYS A 36 1.37 10.12 -5.71
CA LYS A 36 0.16 10.86 -6.12
C LYS A 36 -1.04 9.92 -6.35
N TYR A 37 -0.82 8.77 -6.99
CA TYR A 37 -1.86 7.80 -7.29
C TYR A 37 -2.22 6.98 -6.05
N ALA A 38 -1.24 6.64 -5.20
CA ALA A 38 -1.51 6.00 -3.92
C ALA A 38 -2.48 6.83 -3.08
N LYS A 39 -2.25 8.15 -2.96
CA LYS A 39 -3.17 9.08 -2.28
C LYS A 39 -4.57 9.09 -2.90
N GLN A 40 -4.66 9.18 -4.23
CA GLN A 40 -5.97 9.25 -4.91
C GLN A 40 -6.75 7.94 -4.84
N LEU A 41 -6.06 6.79 -4.93
CA LEU A 41 -6.67 5.48 -4.76
C LEU A 41 -7.26 5.33 -3.35
N ASP A 42 -6.51 5.76 -2.35
CA ASP A 42 -6.92 5.73 -0.96
C ASP A 42 -8.13 6.62 -0.67
N ILE A 43 -8.10 7.88 -1.13
CA ILE A 43 -9.25 8.79 -1.07
C ILE A 43 -10.49 8.21 -1.75
N ALA A 44 -10.31 7.48 -2.86
CA ALA A 44 -11.42 6.97 -3.65
C ALA A 44 -12.02 5.65 -3.12
N LEU A 45 -11.23 4.84 -2.42
CA LEU A 45 -11.58 3.45 -2.09
C LEU A 45 -11.61 3.14 -0.59
N ASP A 46 -11.05 4.00 0.27
CA ASP A 46 -10.90 3.73 1.70
C ASP A 46 -11.15 4.99 2.56
N ASP A 47 -10.16 5.50 3.31
CA ASP A 47 -10.35 6.52 4.35
C ASP A 47 -9.59 7.84 4.12
N GLY A 48 -8.81 7.96 3.04
CA GLY A 48 -7.98 9.12 2.72
C GLY A 48 -6.60 9.14 3.41
N SER A 49 -6.26 8.11 4.18
CA SER A 49 -4.99 7.91 4.88
C SER A 49 -4.27 6.64 4.44
N THR A 50 -3.15 6.80 3.71
CA THR A 50 -2.33 5.67 3.21
C THR A 50 -1.61 4.85 4.28
N SER A 51 -1.86 5.15 5.56
CA SER A 51 -1.27 4.47 6.71
C SER A 51 -2.28 3.71 7.58
N THR A 52 -3.57 3.82 7.27
CA THR A 52 -4.66 3.23 8.04
C THR A 52 -5.68 2.57 7.11
N GLY A 53 -6.73 2.00 7.69
CA GLY A 53 -7.84 1.46 6.90
C GLY A 53 -7.54 0.11 6.21
N SER A 54 -8.30 -0.13 5.15
CA SER A 54 -8.26 -1.35 4.33
C SER A 54 -7.35 -1.22 3.12
N LEU A 55 -6.88 -0.01 2.77
CA LEU A 55 -5.92 0.26 1.72
C LEU A 55 -4.74 1.05 2.30
N MET A 56 -3.54 0.48 2.26
CA MET A 56 -2.33 1.12 2.77
C MET A 56 -1.23 1.13 1.72
N ALA A 57 -0.30 2.08 1.85
CA ALA A 57 0.90 2.15 1.03
C ALA A 57 2.15 1.92 1.88
N THR A 58 3.18 1.33 1.28
CA THR A 58 4.51 1.17 1.89
C THR A 58 5.61 1.45 0.88
N ALA A 59 6.81 1.79 1.36
CA ALA A 59 7.98 1.95 0.52
C ALA A 59 8.59 0.57 0.18
N GLY A 60 8.99 0.39 -1.08
CA GLY A 60 9.58 -0.87 -1.54
C GLY A 60 8.55 -2.00 -1.72
N SER A 61 9.05 -3.22 -1.91
CA SER A 61 8.22 -4.42 -2.06
C SER A 61 7.95 -5.05 -0.69
N PRO A 62 6.68 -5.21 -0.26
CA PRO A 62 6.36 -5.99 0.92
C PRO A 62 6.54 -7.48 0.60
N GLY A 63 7.78 -7.94 0.70
CA GLY A 63 8.19 -9.32 0.49
C GLY A 63 9.26 -9.70 1.50
N GLY A 64 8.89 -10.48 2.51
CA GLY A 64 9.80 -10.92 3.57
C GLY A 64 9.05 -11.57 4.73
N THR A 65 9.79 -11.96 5.78
CA THR A 65 9.24 -12.54 7.03
C THR A 65 8.61 -11.50 7.97
N SER A 66 8.66 -10.21 7.65
CA SER A 66 8.13 -9.13 8.50
C SER A 66 7.29 -8.14 7.69
N ALA A 67 6.19 -7.71 8.30
CA ALA A 67 5.28 -6.73 7.73
C ALA A 67 5.98 -5.36 7.59
N ALA A 68 5.82 -4.72 6.43
CA ALA A 68 6.40 -3.41 6.16
C ALA A 68 5.66 -2.29 6.94
N THR A 69 6.34 -1.17 7.20
CA THR A 69 5.71 0.00 7.81
C THR A 69 4.95 0.80 6.76
N ALA A 70 3.72 1.21 7.08
CA ALA A 70 2.92 2.03 6.18
C ALA A 70 3.48 3.47 6.07
N VAL A 71 3.23 4.14 4.95
CA VAL A 71 3.58 5.55 4.74
C VAL A 71 2.37 6.45 4.99
N THR A 72 2.58 7.55 5.68
CA THR A 72 1.56 8.53 6.08
C THR A 72 1.30 9.55 4.96
N SER A 73 0.03 9.73 4.56
CA SER A 73 -0.42 10.72 3.57
C SER A 73 -0.95 12.03 4.16
N SER A 74 -1.03 12.17 5.48
CA SER A 74 -1.62 13.33 6.13
C SER A 74 -0.85 13.75 7.39
N GLY A 75 -1.08 14.99 7.84
CA GLY A 75 -0.47 15.56 9.05
C GLY A 75 0.96 16.08 8.87
N ALA A 76 1.54 16.59 9.97
CA ALA A 76 2.88 17.19 10.01
C ALA A 76 4.03 16.19 9.77
N SER A 77 3.74 14.89 9.85
CA SER A 77 4.69 13.79 9.62
C SER A 77 4.35 13.01 8.34
N GLN A 78 3.84 13.68 7.30
CA GLN A 78 3.62 13.04 5.99
C GLN A 78 4.95 12.51 5.45
N THR A 79 4.98 11.22 5.10
CA THR A 79 6.19 10.53 4.60
C THR A 79 6.08 10.11 3.14
N ILE A 80 4.87 10.15 2.57
CA ILE A 80 4.65 9.84 1.16
C ILE A 80 5.02 11.05 0.27
N ASN A 81 5.75 10.80 -0.81
CA ASN A 81 6.16 11.78 -1.80
C ASN A 81 5.47 11.48 -3.15
N ASP A 82 4.89 12.49 -3.79
CA ASP A 82 4.06 12.30 -4.99
C ASP A 82 4.80 11.70 -6.19
N ALA A 83 6.10 11.97 -6.32
CA ALA A 83 6.95 11.52 -7.41
C ALA A 83 7.62 10.16 -7.13
N SER A 84 7.73 9.77 -5.86
CA SER A 84 8.27 8.47 -5.46
C SER A 84 7.29 7.33 -5.78
N LYS A 85 7.82 6.12 -5.93
CA LYS A 85 7.05 4.91 -6.19
C LYS A 85 6.88 4.09 -4.91
N TYR A 86 5.68 3.54 -4.72
CA TYR A 86 5.27 2.79 -3.54
C TYR A 86 4.57 1.49 -3.94
N THR A 87 4.45 0.58 -2.97
CA THR A 87 3.52 -0.54 -3.09
C THR A 87 2.24 -0.19 -2.37
N VAL A 88 1.11 -0.35 -3.06
CA VAL A 88 -0.22 -0.18 -2.50
C VAL A 88 -0.84 -1.54 -2.29
N CYS A 89 -1.32 -1.81 -1.08
CA CYS A 89 -1.97 -3.05 -0.71
C CYS A 89 -3.39 -2.77 -0.20
N MET A 90 -4.36 -3.56 -0.66
CA MET A 90 -5.73 -3.54 -0.16
C MET A 90 -6.10 -4.89 0.45
N ALA A 91 -6.77 -4.87 1.60
CA ALA A 91 -7.24 -6.05 2.30
C ALA A 91 -8.77 -6.09 2.38
N PHE A 92 -9.33 -7.29 2.24
CA PHE A 92 -10.78 -7.55 2.31
C PHE A 92 -11.08 -8.96 2.83
#